data_AF-A0AAV8FWK7-F1
#
_entry.id   AF-A0AAV8FWK7-F1
#
_cell.length_a   1.000
_cell.length_b   1.000
_cell.length_c   1.000
_cell.angle_alpha   90.00
_cell.angle_beta   90.00
_cell.angle_gamma   90.00
#
_symmetry.space_group_name_H-M   'P 1'
#
loop_
_entity.id
_entity.type
_entity.pdbx_description
1 polymer ?
#
loop_
_entity_poly.entity_id
_entity_poly.type
_entity_poly.pdbx_seq_one_letter_code
_entity_poly.pdbx_strand_id
1 'polypeptide(L)'
;MDRKLSRNFELPPASVFSLAAIGMIISVTLYEKVLVPFLRKATGSERGISILKRIGIGMVFATAAMAVAAAVERKRLNSLPSSLSICWLVPQFLIMGFGDGFALVGLQEYFYDQVPDSMRSLGIALYLSVLGTASFLCSLLITVVDHLIQQTGKAGWFGKDLNTSRLDLFYTLLAGVNALNLCWYMYLASRYSYKSVQARVGTAYSDDEDDVESRDATLDRP
;
A
#
# COMPACT_ATOMS: atom_id res chain seq x y z
N MET A 1 -15.45 -2.84 24.38
CA MET A 1 -15.90 -3.58 23.18
C MET A 1 -16.29 -4.95 23.63
N ASP A 2 -17.54 -5.34 23.40
CA ASP A 2 -17.98 -6.70 23.67
C ASP A 2 -17.39 -7.62 22.61
N ARG A 3 -16.67 -8.63 23.06
CA ARG A 3 -15.90 -9.54 22.19
C ARG A 3 -16.76 -10.67 21.64
N LYS A 4 -18.05 -10.68 22.00
CA LYS A 4 -18.99 -11.75 21.74
C LYS A 4 -19.74 -11.50 20.44
N LEU A 5 -19.40 -12.26 19.40
CA LEU A 5 -20.12 -12.27 18.12
C LEU A 5 -21.45 -13.04 18.24
N SER A 6 -21.53 -13.95 19.21
CA SER A 6 -22.72 -14.69 19.66
C SER A 6 -22.48 -15.15 21.11
N ARG A 7 -23.51 -15.69 21.80
CA ARG A 7 -23.51 -16.03 23.24
C ARG A 7 -22.27 -16.82 23.71
N ASN A 8 -21.57 -17.53 22.81
CA ASN A 8 -20.40 -18.36 23.07
C ASN A 8 -19.14 -18.08 22.21
N PHE A 9 -19.07 -17.02 21.39
CA PHE A 9 -17.93 -16.82 20.48
C PHE A 9 -17.18 -15.51 20.76
N GLU A 10 -16.10 -15.61 21.54
CA GLU A 10 -15.16 -14.50 21.77
C GLU A 10 -14.09 -14.47 20.68
N LEU A 11 -14.04 -13.38 19.91
CA LEU A 11 -12.99 -13.20 18.92
C LEU A 11 -11.67 -12.84 19.63
N PRO A 12 -10.61 -13.66 19.46
CA PRO A 12 -9.28 -13.35 20.00
C PRO A 12 -8.74 -12.07 19.34
N PRO A 13 -7.92 -11.25 20.01
CA PRO A 13 -7.34 -10.06 19.41
C PRO A 13 -6.38 -10.43 18.27
N ALA A 14 -5.91 -11.67 18.21
CA ALA A 14 -5.12 -12.17 17.10
C ALA A 14 -5.95 -12.37 15.80
N SER A 15 -7.26 -12.62 15.92
CA SER A 15 -8.12 -12.90 14.74
C SER A 15 -8.34 -11.67 13.84
N VAL A 16 -8.18 -10.45 14.37
CA VAL A 16 -8.26 -9.23 13.56
C VAL A 16 -7.08 -9.08 12.59
N PHE A 17 -5.89 -9.62 12.92
CA PHE A 17 -4.79 -9.68 11.95
C PHE A 17 -5.08 -10.66 10.80
N SER A 18 -5.78 -11.76 11.08
CA SER A 18 -6.21 -12.70 10.04
C SER A 18 -7.17 -12.06 9.04
N LEU A 19 -8.03 -11.12 9.47
CA LEU A 19 -8.90 -10.36 8.57
C LEU A 19 -8.12 -9.48 7.59
N ALA A 20 -7.06 -8.81 8.06
CA ALA A 20 -6.18 -8.04 7.19
C ALA A 20 -5.45 -8.94 6.18
N ALA A 21 -4.97 -10.11 6.63
CA ALA A 21 -4.33 -11.09 5.75
C ALA A 21 -5.29 -11.62 4.66
N ILE A 22 -6.55 -11.91 5.01
CA ILE A 22 -7.58 -12.29 4.03
C ILE A 22 -7.82 -11.16 3.02
N GLY A 23 -7.94 -9.91 3.50
CA GLY A 23 -8.07 -8.74 2.63
C GLY A 23 -6.90 -8.60 1.66
N MET A 24 -5.67 -8.83 2.14
CA MET A 24 -4.46 -8.83 1.32
C MET A 24 -4.49 -9.92 0.24
N ILE A 25 -4.83 -11.16 0.60
CA ILE A 25 -4.94 -12.28 -0.35
C ILE A 25 -5.99 -11.97 -1.43
N ILE A 26 -7.15 -11.46 -1.03
CA ILE A 26 -8.21 -11.05 -1.98
C ILE A 26 -7.69 -9.95 -2.90
N SER A 27 -7.01 -8.94 -2.35
CA SER A 27 -6.46 -7.84 -3.11
C SER A 27 -5.42 -8.29 -4.13
N VAL A 28 -4.50 -9.18 -3.75
CA VAL A 28 -3.49 -9.74 -4.64
C VAL A 28 -4.15 -10.57 -5.73
N THR A 29 -5.10 -11.42 -5.37
CA THR A 29 -5.83 -12.25 -6.34
C THR A 29 -6.62 -11.40 -7.34
N LEU A 30 -7.28 -10.33 -6.86
CA LEU A 30 -8.00 -9.38 -7.69
C LEU A 30 -7.06 -8.61 -8.61
N TYR A 31 -5.88 -8.22 -8.11
CA TYR A 31 -4.85 -7.57 -8.91
C TYR A 31 -4.41 -8.47 -10.07
N GLU A 32 -3.98 -9.70 -9.79
CA GLU A 32 -3.43 -10.63 -10.78
C GLU A 32 -4.48 -11.16 -11.76
N LYS A 33 -5.67 -11.52 -11.28
CA LYS A 33 -6.69 -12.19 -12.11
C LYS A 33 -7.65 -11.25 -12.81
N VAL A 34 -7.87 -10.05 -12.28
CA VAL A 34 -8.86 -9.11 -12.84
C VAL A 34 -8.16 -7.88 -13.38
N LEU A 35 -7.34 -7.22 -12.56
CA LEU A 35 -6.73 -5.94 -12.93
C LEU A 35 -5.69 -6.09 -14.05
N VAL A 36 -4.72 -7.01 -13.91
CA VAL A 36 -3.67 -7.25 -14.92
C VAL A 36 -4.23 -7.57 -16.32
N PRO A 37 -5.15 -8.55 -16.50
CA PRO A 37 -5.67 -8.86 -17.83
C PRO A 37 -6.54 -7.73 -18.38
N PHE A 38 -7.30 -7.02 -17.53
CA PHE A 38 -8.08 -5.85 -17.95
C PHE A 38 -7.17 -4.72 -18.44
N LEU A 39 -6.11 -4.43 -17.70
CA LEU A 39 -5.15 -3.38 -18.04
C LEU A 39 -4.30 -3.72 -19.26
N ARG A 40 -3.96 -5.01 -19.45
CA ARG A 40 -3.30 -5.46 -20.67
C ARG A 40 -4.19 -5.26 -21.91
N LYS A 41 -5.50 -5.48 -21.76
CA LYS A 41 -6.50 -5.21 -22.82
C LYS A 41 -6.74 -3.73 -23.06
N ALA A 42 -6.72 -2.90 -22.02
CA ALA A 42 -7.01 -1.47 -22.12
C ALA A 42 -5.81 -0.61 -22.55
N THR A 43 -4.61 -0.92 -22.05
CA THR A 43 -3.42 -0.07 -22.23
C THR A 43 -2.45 -0.63 -23.28
N GLY A 44 -2.61 -1.89 -23.71
CA GLY A 44 -1.70 -2.55 -24.68
C GLY A 44 -0.25 -2.76 -24.18
N SER A 45 0.03 -2.40 -22.93
CA SER A 45 1.32 -2.54 -22.25
C SER A 45 1.35 -3.82 -21.41
N GLU A 46 2.46 -4.56 -21.42
CA GLU A 46 2.62 -5.82 -20.68
C GLU A 46 2.41 -5.68 -19.16
N ARG A 47 2.61 -4.49 -18.59
CA ARG A 47 2.47 -4.23 -17.13
C ARG A 47 1.17 -3.53 -16.72
N GLY A 48 0.41 -2.96 -17.66
CA GLY A 48 -0.93 -2.41 -17.41
C GLY A 48 -1.01 -1.11 -16.60
N ILE A 49 -0.49 -1.07 -15.36
CA ILE A 49 -0.36 0.11 -14.48
C ILE A 49 1.11 0.30 -14.09
N SER A 50 1.56 1.55 -13.96
CA SER A 50 2.86 1.86 -13.38
C SER A 50 2.98 1.36 -11.93
N ILE A 51 4.09 0.71 -11.59
CA ILE A 51 4.38 0.27 -10.21
C ILE A 51 4.23 1.42 -9.21
N LEU A 52 4.64 2.64 -9.57
CA LEU A 52 4.48 3.82 -8.71
C LEU A 52 2.99 4.18 -8.51
N LYS A 53 2.17 4.13 -9.58
CA LYS A 53 0.72 4.37 -9.44
C LYS A 53 0.06 3.31 -8.55
N ARG A 54 0.49 2.05 -8.67
CA ARG A 54 0.03 0.94 -7.81
C ARG A 54 0.33 1.22 -6.34
N ILE A 55 1.55 1.63 -6.03
CA ILE A 55 1.96 1.99 -4.65
C ILE A 55 1.13 3.17 -4.14
N GLY A 56 0.94 4.22 -4.97
CA GLY A 56 0.13 5.38 -4.60
C GLY A 56 -1.33 5.05 -4.27
N ILE A 57 -1.96 4.13 -5.02
CA ILE A 57 -3.31 3.62 -4.71
C ILE A 57 -3.33 2.94 -3.34
N GLY A 58 -2.33 2.11 -3.04
CA GLY A 58 -2.20 1.47 -1.73
C GLY A 58 -2.06 2.47 -0.58
N MET A 59 -1.31 3.56 -0.79
CA MET A 59 -1.17 4.65 0.19
C MET A 59 -2.48 5.41 0.43
N VAL A 60 -3.32 5.58 -0.59
CA VAL A 60 -4.68 6.14 -0.44
C VAL A 60 -5.52 5.23 0.46
N PHE A 61 -5.51 3.92 0.21
CA PHE A 61 -6.23 2.96 1.05
C PHE A 61 -5.70 2.94 2.49
N ALA A 62 -4.39 3.02 2.71
CA ALA A 62 -3.80 3.12 4.05
C ALA A 62 -4.27 4.39 4.80
N THR A 63 -4.38 5.52 4.10
CA THR A 63 -4.90 6.78 4.66
C THR A 63 -6.38 6.65 5.00
N ALA A 64 -7.18 6.08 4.10
CA ALA A 64 -8.60 5.82 4.32
C ALA A 64 -8.83 4.85 5.50
N ALA A 65 -8.02 3.80 5.63
CA ALA A 65 -8.09 2.86 6.75
C ALA A 65 -7.89 3.56 8.10
N MET A 66 -6.90 4.47 8.20
CA MET A 66 -6.68 5.26 9.42
C MET A 66 -7.83 6.22 9.70
N ALA A 67 -8.41 6.85 8.68
CA ALA A 67 -9.58 7.71 8.84
C ALA A 67 -10.82 6.93 9.33
N VAL A 68 -11.06 5.74 8.79
CA VAL A 68 -12.13 4.84 9.25
C VAL A 68 -11.86 4.40 10.68
N ALA A 69 -10.62 4.03 11.03
CA ALA A 69 -10.26 3.67 12.40
C ALA A 69 -10.51 4.81 13.41
N ALA A 70 -10.16 6.05 13.05
CA ALA A 70 -10.48 7.21 13.85
C ALA A 70 -12.00 7.40 14.03
N ALA A 71 -12.79 7.21 12.98
CA ALA A 71 -14.25 7.33 13.05
C ALA A 71 -14.89 6.23 13.90
N VAL A 72 -14.43 4.98 13.77
CA VAL A 72 -14.87 3.83 14.57
C VAL A 72 -14.55 4.07 16.04
N GLU A 73 -13.37 4.60 16.35
CA GLU A 73 -12.95 4.87 17.71
C GLU A 73 -13.73 6.05 18.34
N ARG A 74 -14.02 7.11 17.59
CA ARG A 74 -14.93 8.18 18.05
C ARG A 74 -16.33 7.64 18.35
N LYS A 75 -16.84 6.75 17.50
CA LYS A 75 -18.12 6.08 17.74
C LYS A 75 -18.06 5.20 19.00
N ARG A 76 -16.91 4.58 19.27
CA ARG A 76 -16.64 3.84 20.51
C ARG A 76 -16.70 4.69 21.77
N LEU A 77 -16.05 5.84 21.75
CA LEU A 77 -16.04 6.74 22.90
C LEU A 77 -17.42 7.37 23.17
N ASN A 78 -18.25 7.55 22.14
CA ASN A 78 -19.58 8.16 22.26
C ASN A 78 -20.71 7.15 22.54
N SER A 79 -20.44 5.84 22.51
CA SER A 79 -21.44 4.80 22.75
C SER A 79 -21.30 4.20 24.15
N LEU A 80 -22.39 3.68 24.72
CA LEU A 80 -22.34 2.92 25.97
C LEU A 80 -21.36 1.72 25.82
N PRO A 81 -20.55 1.42 26.85
CA PRO A 81 -19.41 0.49 26.77
C PRO A 81 -19.75 -0.95 26.34
N SER A 82 -21.05 -1.32 26.36
CA SER A 82 -21.58 -2.67 26.13
C SER A 82 -22.35 -2.84 24.80
N SER A 83 -22.35 -1.84 23.90
CA SER A 83 -23.17 -1.91 22.67
C SER A 83 -22.37 -1.96 21.36
N LEU A 84 -21.04 -1.98 21.41
CA LEU A 84 -20.22 -2.03 20.20
C LEU A 84 -19.65 -3.41 19.94
N SER A 85 -20.20 -4.03 18.90
CA SER A 85 -19.71 -5.27 18.30
C SER A 85 -18.35 -5.05 17.62
N ILE A 86 -17.52 -6.09 17.69
CA ILE A 86 -16.22 -6.18 17.00
C ILE A 86 -16.33 -6.13 15.47
N CYS A 87 -17.53 -6.32 14.91
CA CYS A 87 -17.80 -6.15 13.49
C CYS A 87 -17.41 -4.75 12.95
N TRP A 88 -17.37 -3.73 13.80
CA TRP A 88 -16.97 -2.37 13.40
C TRP A 88 -15.47 -2.23 13.07
N LEU A 89 -14.62 -3.18 13.48
CA LEU A 89 -13.21 -3.19 13.09
C LEU A 89 -13.00 -3.82 11.71
N VAL A 90 -13.92 -4.68 11.25
CA VAL A 90 -13.82 -5.35 9.95
C VAL A 90 -13.56 -4.39 8.78
N PRO A 91 -14.30 -3.27 8.60
CA PRO A 91 -14.07 -2.39 7.46
C PRO A 91 -12.66 -1.78 7.46
N GLN A 92 -12.13 -1.36 8.61
CA GLN A 92 -10.80 -0.73 8.68
C GLN A 92 -9.68 -1.72 8.34
N PHE A 93 -9.81 -2.99 8.78
CA PHE A 93 -8.81 -4.04 8.52
C PHE A 93 -8.89 -4.57 7.10
N LEU A 94 -10.08 -4.66 6.51
CA LEU A 94 -10.21 -5.00 5.10
C LEU A 94 -9.57 -3.93 4.23
N ILE A 95 -9.92 -2.65 4.44
CA ILE A 95 -9.33 -1.54 3.67
C ILE A 95 -7.80 -1.52 3.82
N MET A 96 -7.29 -1.76 5.03
CA MET A 96 -5.86 -1.88 5.29
C MET A 96 -5.23 -3.04 4.51
N GLY A 97 -5.82 -4.25 4.56
CA GLY A 97 -5.31 -5.41 3.82
C GLY A 97 -5.31 -5.19 2.30
N PHE A 98 -6.32 -4.51 1.76
CA PHE A 98 -6.31 -4.06 0.37
C PHE A 98 -5.15 -3.09 0.12
N GLY A 99 -5.00 -2.06 0.96
CA GLY A 99 -3.89 -1.10 0.88
C GLY A 99 -2.52 -1.79 0.86
N ASP A 100 -2.29 -2.74 1.75
CA ASP A 100 -1.05 -3.52 1.84
C ASP A 100 -0.80 -4.36 0.59
N GLY A 101 -1.84 -4.98 0.03
CA GLY A 101 -1.76 -5.75 -1.22
C GLY A 101 -1.35 -4.90 -2.44
N PHE A 102 -1.65 -3.59 -2.42
CA PHE A 102 -1.21 -2.65 -3.46
C PHE A 102 0.15 -2.02 -3.15
N ALA A 103 0.33 -1.50 -1.94
CA ALA A 103 1.52 -0.76 -1.53
C ALA A 103 2.72 -1.67 -1.25
N LEU A 104 2.59 -2.69 -0.39
CA LEU A 104 3.72 -3.54 0.00
C LEU A 104 4.18 -4.42 -1.15
N VAL A 105 3.24 -5.04 -1.87
CA VAL A 105 3.57 -5.85 -3.04
C VAL A 105 4.19 -4.98 -4.14
N GLY A 106 3.63 -3.79 -4.39
CA GLY A 106 4.20 -2.85 -5.36
C GLY A 106 5.60 -2.35 -4.95
N LEU A 107 5.82 -2.12 -3.66
CA LEU A 107 7.13 -1.69 -3.13
C LEU A 107 8.17 -2.80 -3.24
N GLN A 108 7.79 -4.04 -2.92
CA GLN A 108 8.64 -5.20 -3.08
C GLN A 108 9.01 -5.40 -4.56
N GLU A 109 8.03 -5.33 -5.46
CA GLU A 109 8.24 -5.41 -6.91
C GLU A 109 9.16 -4.29 -7.41
N TYR A 110 8.97 -3.06 -6.93
CA TYR A 110 9.84 -1.92 -7.26
C TYR A 110 11.30 -2.17 -6.86
N PHE A 111 11.56 -2.56 -5.60
CA PHE A 111 12.93 -2.80 -5.16
C PHE A 111 13.58 -4.01 -5.83
N TYR A 112 12.78 -5.00 -6.22
CA TYR A 112 13.27 -6.17 -6.95
C TYR A 112 13.65 -5.82 -8.40
N ASP A 113 12.83 -5.02 -9.08
CA ASP A 113 13.01 -4.67 -10.50
C ASP A 113 14.06 -3.57 -10.73
N GLN A 114 14.28 -2.69 -9.75
CA GLN A 114 15.21 -1.56 -9.92
C GLN A 114 16.67 -1.94 -9.67
N VAL A 115 16.93 -3.10 -9.06
CA VAL A 115 18.30 -3.59 -8.84
C VAL A 115 18.73 -4.53 -9.97
N PRO A 116 20.02 -4.56 -10.34
CA PRO A 116 20.52 -5.51 -11.34
C PRO A 116 20.24 -6.96 -10.94
N ASP A 117 20.10 -7.85 -11.94
CA ASP A 117 19.78 -9.27 -11.70
C ASP A 117 20.78 -9.98 -10.76
N SER A 118 22.06 -9.60 -10.83
CA SER A 118 23.12 -10.11 -9.94
C SER A 118 22.99 -9.66 -8.48
N MET A 119 22.09 -8.69 -8.18
CA MET A 119 21.92 -8.06 -6.87
C MET A 119 20.47 -8.15 -6.36
N ARG A 120 19.67 -9.10 -6.85
CA ARG A 120 18.26 -9.27 -6.42
C ARG A 120 18.11 -9.44 -4.90
N SER A 121 19.08 -10.07 -4.23
CA SER A 121 19.09 -10.18 -2.76
C SER A 121 19.22 -8.81 -2.07
N LEU A 122 19.95 -7.87 -2.66
CA LEU A 122 20.06 -6.50 -2.17
C LEU A 122 18.71 -5.77 -2.27
N GLY A 123 17.95 -5.98 -3.34
CA GLY A 123 16.59 -5.42 -3.48
C GLY A 123 15.66 -5.84 -2.34
N ILE A 124 15.66 -7.14 -2.00
CA ILE A 124 14.88 -7.66 -0.86
C ILE A 124 15.41 -7.10 0.48
N ALA A 125 16.73 -6.98 0.65
CA ALA A 125 17.33 -6.40 1.84
C ALA A 125 16.93 -4.93 2.03
N LEU A 126 16.91 -4.13 0.94
CA LEU A 126 16.46 -2.74 0.96
C LEU A 126 14.98 -2.64 1.32
N TYR A 127 14.13 -3.48 0.73
CA TYR A 127 12.71 -3.57 1.09
C TYR A 127 12.52 -3.85 2.59
N LEU A 128 13.22 -4.86 3.12
CA LEU A 128 13.12 -5.22 4.53
C LEU A 128 13.68 -4.13 5.46
N SER A 129 14.74 -3.44 5.02
CA SER A 129 15.28 -2.29 5.72
C SER A 129 14.27 -1.15 5.82
N VAL A 130 13.52 -0.86 4.75
CA VAL A 130 12.45 0.15 4.77
C VAL A 130 11.37 -0.20 5.80
N LEU A 131 10.95 -1.47 5.88
CA LEU A 131 9.99 -1.93 6.88
C LEU A 131 10.53 -1.81 8.32
N GLY A 132 11.81 -2.13 8.51
CA GLY A 132 12.50 -1.95 9.79
C GLY A 132 12.55 -0.47 10.20
N THR A 133 12.97 0.42 9.30
CA THR A 133 12.99 1.86 9.53
C THR A 133 11.60 2.41 9.84
N ALA A 134 10.55 1.93 9.14
CA ALA A 134 9.17 2.31 9.44
C ALA A 134 8.76 1.90 10.86
N SER A 135 9.17 0.73 11.33
CA SER A 135 8.90 0.25 12.70
C SER A 135 9.58 1.12 13.77
N PHE A 136 10.82 1.53 13.52
CA PHE A 136 11.52 2.50 14.37
C PHE A 136 10.83 3.87 14.37
N LEU A 137 10.41 4.35 13.20
CA LEU A 137 9.72 5.63 13.07
C LEU A 137 8.37 5.61 13.80
N CYS A 138 7.61 4.52 13.73
CA CYS A 138 6.38 4.32 14.49
C CYS A 138 6.65 4.37 16.01
N SER A 139 7.69 3.70 16.48
CA SER A 139 8.09 3.72 17.90
C SER A 139 8.46 5.12 18.36
N LEU A 140 9.29 5.83 17.57
CA LEU A 140 9.67 7.22 17.85
C LEU A 140 8.46 8.16 17.88
N LEU A 141 7.53 8.01 16.93
CA LEU A 141 6.32 8.81 16.88
C LEU A 141 5.49 8.62 18.16
N ILE A 142 5.32 7.38 18.63
CA ILE A 142 4.61 7.09 19.89
C ILE A 142 5.32 7.75 21.07
N THR A 143 6.65 7.62 21.17
CA THR A 143 7.43 8.22 22.26
C THR A 143 7.35 9.74 22.27
N VAL A 144 7.46 10.39 21.11
CA VAL A 144 7.35 11.85 20.98
C VAL A 144 5.96 12.33 21.38
N VAL A 145 4.91 11.66 20.88
CA VAL A 145 3.53 11.99 21.21
C VAL A 145 3.28 11.84 22.71
N ASP A 146 3.71 10.73 23.32
CA ASP A 146 3.58 10.50 24.76
C ASP A 146 4.31 11.58 25.57
N HIS A 147 5.53 11.93 25.20
CA HIS A 147 6.31 12.97 25.87
C HIS A 147 5.64 14.35 25.80
N LEU A 148 5.15 14.76 24.61
CA LEU A 148 4.47 16.04 24.42
C LEU A 148 3.19 16.16 25.28
N ILE A 149 2.45 15.06 25.42
CA ILE A 149 1.20 15.07 26.20
C ILE A 149 1.49 15.11 27.69
N GLN A 150 2.50 14.37 28.17
CA GLN A 150 2.94 14.41 29.56
C GLN A 150 3.35 15.82 29.99
N GLN A 151 4.02 16.58 29.12
CA GLN A 151 4.37 17.98 29.37
C GLN A 151 3.14 18.91 29.45
N THR A 152 2.04 18.56 28.80
CA THR A 152 0.82 19.39 28.76
C THR A 152 -0.08 19.17 30.00
N GLY A 153 0.25 18.22 30.88
CA GLY A 153 -0.49 17.94 32.12
C GLY A 153 -1.93 17.40 31.91
N LYS A 154 -2.30 17.08 30.67
CA LYS A 154 -3.59 16.45 30.33
C LYS A 154 -3.45 14.94 30.40
N ALA A 155 -4.56 14.23 30.63
CA ALA A 155 -4.60 12.77 30.56
C ALA A 155 -3.99 12.30 29.22
N GLY A 156 -2.96 11.44 29.31
CA GLY A 156 -2.22 10.90 28.17
C GLY A 156 -3.14 10.30 27.10
N TRP A 157 -2.74 10.37 25.82
CA TRP A 157 -3.49 9.67 24.76
C TRP A 157 -3.48 8.15 24.96
N PHE A 158 -2.46 7.63 25.65
CA PHE A 158 -2.32 6.23 26.04
C PHE A 158 -2.59 6.09 27.55
N GLY A 159 -3.85 5.82 27.91
CA GLY A 159 -4.25 5.56 29.30
C GLY A 159 -3.84 4.15 29.77
N LYS A 160 -3.85 3.92 31.09
CA LYS A 160 -3.69 2.56 31.68
C LYS A 160 -4.80 1.59 31.23
N ASP A 161 -5.96 2.12 30.85
CA ASP A 161 -7.09 1.36 30.30
C ASP A 161 -7.48 1.88 28.91
N LEU A 162 -7.91 0.98 28.02
CA LEU A 162 -8.39 1.34 26.68
C LEU A 162 -9.58 2.32 26.71
N ASN A 163 -10.36 2.37 27.80
CA ASN A 163 -11.50 3.30 27.93
C ASN A 163 -11.10 4.72 28.33
N THR A 164 -9.92 4.91 28.93
CA THR A 164 -9.36 6.23 29.26
C THR A 164 -8.40 6.73 28.17
N SER A 165 -7.98 5.84 27.27
CA SER A 165 -7.13 6.11 26.13
C SER A 165 -7.87 6.83 25.00
N ARG A 166 -7.31 7.94 24.49
CA ARG A 166 -7.85 8.72 23.37
C ARG A 166 -7.23 8.27 22.04
N LEU A 167 -7.46 7.01 21.71
CA LEU A 167 -6.97 6.39 20.47
C LEU A 167 -7.54 7.06 19.21
N ASP A 168 -8.69 7.74 19.33
CA ASP A 168 -9.30 8.53 18.27
C ASP A 168 -8.37 9.64 17.77
N LEU A 169 -7.69 10.32 18.70
CA LEU A 169 -6.72 11.37 18.40
C LEU A 169 -5.46 10.79 17.75
N PHE A 170 -4.97 9.66 18.25
CA PHE A 170 -3.80 8.99 17.68
C PHE A 170 -4.06 8.49 16.24
N TYR A 171 -5.21 7.88 15.96
CA TYR A 171 -5.58 7.47 14.59
C TYR A 171 -5.81 8.68 13.68
N THR A 172 -6.36 9.78 14.21
CA THR A 172 -6.48 11.03 13.44
C THR A 172 -5.09 11.60 13.10
N LEU A 173 -4.14 11.58 14.04
CA LEU A 173 -2.75 11.98 13.80
C LEU A 173 -2.10 11.11 12.72
N LEU A 174 -2.23 9.78 12.83
CA LEU A 174 -1.72 8.85 11.83
C LEU A 174 -2.33 9.08 10.45
N ALA A 175 -3.63 9.36 10.37
CA ALA A 175 -4.28 9.73 9.11
C ALA A 175 -3.67 11.01 8.52
N GLY A 176 -3.38 12.02 9.35
CA GLY A 176 -2.71 13.24 8.93
C GLY A 176 -1.28 13.00 8.43
N VAL A 177 -0.48 12.21 9.16
CA VAL A 177 0.88 11.84 8.75
C VAL A 177 0.86 11.04 7.44
N ASN A 178 -0.06 10.09 7.29
CA ASN A 178 -0.23 9.32 6.05
C ASN A 178 -0.65 10.21 4.88
N ALA A 179 -1.55 11.18 5.10
CA ALA A 179 -1.95 12.13 4.07
C ALA A 179 -0.79 13.03 3.63
N LEU A 180 0.03 13.52 4.56
CA LEU A 180 1.25 14.28 4.24
C LEU A 180 2.25 13.42 3.47
N ASN A 181 2.46 12.18 3.89
CA ASN A 181 3.31 11.22 3.19
C ASN A 181 2.79 10.94 1.77
N LEU A 182 1.48 10.80 1.60
CA LEU A 182 0.84 10.64 0.29
C LEU A 182 1.03 11.87 -0.60
N CYS A 183 0.85 13.08 -0.07
CA CYS A 183 1.11 14.32 -0.82
C CYS A 183 2.57 14.42 -1.25
N TRP A 184 3.50 14.12 -0.35
CA TRP A 184 4.93 14.08 -0.65
C TRP A 184 5.27 13.02 -1.70
N TYR A 185 4.68 11.83 -1.58
CA TYR A 185 4.82 10.76 -2.56
C TYR A 185 4.29 11.17 -3.94
N MET A 186 3.10 11.76 -4.00
CA MET A 186 2.51 12.25 -5.27
C MET A 186 3.40 13.32 -5.90
N TYR A 187 3.95 14.23 -5.09
CA TYR A 187 4.91 15.23 -5.58
C TYR A 187 6.14 14.57 -6.20
N LEU A 188 6.77 13.62 -5.49
CA LEU A 188 7.93 12.89 -6.01
C LEU A 188 7.59 12.05 -7.24
N ALA A 189 6.48 11.32 -7.23
CA ALA A 189 6.03 10.48 -8.33
C ALA A 189 5.67 11.31 -9.58
N SER A 190 5.16 12.53 -9.41
CA SER A 190 4.90 13.45 -10.52
C SER A 190 6.16 14.02 -11.16
N ARG A 191 7.24 14.15 -10.36
CA ARG A 191 8.56 14.60 -10.80
C ARG A 191 9.44 13.46 -11.31
N TYR A 192 9.08 12.22 -10.98
CA TYR A 192 9.80 11.03 -11.43
C TYR A 192 9.50 10.78 -12.91
N SER A 193 10.45 11.16 -13.76
CA SER A 193 10.34 10.91 -15.20
C SER A 193 10.38 9.40 -15.42
N TYR A 194 9.29 8.83 -15.94
CA TYR A 194 9.30 7.48 -16.47
C TYR A 194 10.40 7.42 -17.52
N LYS A 195 11.43 6.59 -17.31
CA LYS A 195 12.33 6.21 -18.41
C LYS A 195 11.41 5.60 -19.46
N SER A 196 11.17 6.33 -20.55
CA SER A 196 10.42 5.84 -21.71
C SER A 196 11.23 4.73 -22.37
N VAL A 197 11.14 3.52 -21.83
CA VAL A 197 11.56 2.30 -22.52
C VAL A 197 10.47 1.97 -23.55
N GLN A 198 10.27 2.89 -24.49
CA GLN A 198 9.37 2.73 -25.63
C GLN A 198 9.86 3.65 -26.75
N ALA A 199 11.07 3.35 -27.24
CA ALA A 199 11.59 3.87 -28.50
C ALA A 199 12.71 3.00 -29.11
N ARG A 200 12.84 1.71 -28.74
CA ARG A 200 13.89 0.83 -29.33
C ARG A 200 13.46 -0.57 -29.76
N VAL A 201 12.19 -0.95 -29.61
CA VAL A 201 11.74 -2.30 -30.04
C VAL A 201 10.83 -2.25 -31.28
N GLY A 202 10.43 -1.06 -31.74
CA GLY A 202 9.57 -0.88 -32.92
C GLY A 202 10.28 -0.45 -34.21
N THR A 203 11.58 -0.13 -34.17
CA THR A 203 12.34 0.35 -35.35
C THR A 203 13.52 -0.57 -35.72
N ALA A 204 13.71 -1.68 -35.01
CA ALA A 204 14.79 -2.64 -35.31
C ALA A 204 14.30 -3.88 -36.07
N TYR A 205 13.02 -3.90 -36.50
CA TYR A 205 12.45 -5.00 -37.28
C TYR A 205 11.86 -4.56 -38.62
N SER A 206 11.93 -3.26 -38.94
CA SER A 206 11.40 -2.72 -40.21
C SER A 206 12.48 -2.25 -41.18
N ASP A 207 13.75 -2.20 -40.77
CA ASP A 207 14.84 -1.69 -41.63
C ASP A 207 15.68 -2.79 -42.29
N ASP A 208 15.48 -4.07 -41.97
CA ASP A 208 16.26 -5.19 -42.55
C ASP A 208 15.56 -5.94 -43.70
N GLU A 209 14.27 -5.69 -43.98
CA GLU A 209 13.57 -6.35 -45.10
C GLU A 209 13.67 -5.60 -46.45
N ASP A 210 13.85 -4.27 -46.44
CA ASP A 210 13.90 -3.47 -47.68
C ASP A 210 15.28 -3.51 -48.40
N ASP A 211 16.34 -3.91 -47.70
CA ASP A 211 17.71 -3.99 -48.25
C ASP A 211 18.02 -5.32 -48.96
N VAL A 212 17.19 -6.36 -48.76
CA VAL A 212 17.38 -7.67 -49.42
C VAL A 212 16.69 -7.69 -50.79
N GLU A 213 15.51 -7.07 -50.93
CA GLU A 213 14.77 -7.05 -52.21
C GLU A 213 15.41 -6.11 -53.25
N SER A 214 16.13 -5.08 -52.81
CA SER A 214 16.85 -4.16 -53.70
C SER A 214 18.15 -4.74 -54.29
N ARG A 215 18.73 -5.77 -53.66
CA ARG A 215 19.97 -6.43 -54.15
C ARG A 215 19.69 -7.48 -55.21
N ASP A 216 18.55 -8.18 -55.13
CA ASP A 216 18.16 -9.19 -56.13
C ASP A 216 17.62 -8.56 -57.43
N ALA A 217 17.02 -7.36 -57.36
CA ALA A 217 16.48 -6.68 -58.55
C ALA A 217 17.56 -6.09 -59.49
N THR A 218 18.84 -6.06 -59.09
CA THR A 218 19.94 -5.51 -59.90
C THR A 218 20.75 -6.55 -60.67
N LEU A 219 20.52 -7.86 -60.45
CA LEU A 219 21.26 -8.93 -61.12
C LEU A 219 20.57 -9.51 -62.36
N ASP A 220 19.37 -9.02 -62.73
CA ASP A 220 18.59 -9.56 -63.85
C ASP A 220 18.17 -8.47 -64.86
N ARG A 221 19.16 -7.75 -65.41
CA ARG A 221 18.98 -7.03 -66.67
C ARG A 221 20.05 -7.45 -67.69
N PRO A 222 19.64 -7.82 -68.92
CA PRO A 222 20.51 -8.43 -69.93
C PRO A 222 21.54 -7.46 -70.52
#